data_AF-A0A0K1E505-F1
#
_entry.id   AF-A0A0K1E505-F1
#
_cell.length_a   1.000
_cell.length_b   1.000
_cell.length_c   1.000
_cell.angle_alpha   90.00
_cell.angle_beta   90.00
_cell.angle_gamma   90.00
#
_symmetry.space_group_name_H-M   'P 1'
#
loop_
_entity.id
_entity.type
_entity.pdbx_description
1 polymer ?
#
loop_
_entity_poly.entity_id
_entity_poly.type
_entity_poly.pdbx_seq_one_letter_code
_entity_poly.pdbx_strand_id
1 'polypeptide(L)'
;MLAPDVRLEGYTATDWLRVLSLFQPKHAVDETGSFKRLPGGVVAIHTAGRLRKLVHTQVGRLQIETAALSSQTASELEQAPGTSLVSAELLAEKHHARWALSLESGTLETIMEQFGSQVRRGDDLSTQTLLLAQLFHRQYQDNRIDLWPRLRGVPLPTAGMVRGTIDSVCPIGKTMLIGLFEKGELWTCIALRRGSRGFNLILGPDEVREDMGLLSGDWRRDYRHLGRAIEHRAGPLSFGCFAEASTFKSLEVDPSPGAWARAVAVREVILSPVTPALGIPLGIDAGRAALAALRNVVERVDPAGVVTSSWERSWVHQHAPQMSDTMRSVLEWTRREDLTAVLGFHPLELLRRLLSRER
;
A
#
# COMPACT_ATOMS: atom_id res chain seq x y z
N MET A 1 -17.26 -5.72 -3.72
CA MET A 1 -16.01 -5.65 -4.50
C MET A 1 -15.60 -7.04 -4.92
N LEU A 2 -15.63 -8.05 -4.05
CA LEU A 2 -15.70 -9.46 -4.48
C LEU A 2 -17.13 -9.82 -4.85
N ALA A 3 -17.28 -10.65 -5.87
CA ALA A 3 -18.56 -11.23 -6.23
C ALA A 3 -18.93 -12.36 -5.24
N PRO A 4 -20.23 -12.65 -5.00
CA PRO A 4 -20.66 -13.74 -4.12
C PRO A 4 -20.13 -15.12 -4.54
N ASP A 5 -19.82 -15.27 -5.82
CA ASP A 5 -19.32 -16.46 -6.50
C ASP A 5 -17.81 -16.35 -6.83
N VAL A 6 -17.06 -15.61 -6.01
CA VAL A 6 -15.60 -15.46 -6.23
C VAL A 6 -14.90 -16.82 -6.16
N ARG A 7 -14.11 -17.12 -7.19
CA ARG A 7 -13.23 -18.29 -7.26
C ARG A 7 -11.81 -17.90 -6.90
N LEU A 8 -11.14 -18.73 -6.11
CA LEU A 8 -9.73 -18.60 -5.78
C LEU A 8 -8.99 -19.81 -6.35
N GLU A 9 -8.03 -19.57 -7.24
CA GLU A 9 -7.34 -20.61 -8.02
C GLU A 9 -5.84 -20.37 -8.04
N GLY A 10 -5.05 -21.43 -8.25
CA GLY A 10 -3.61 -21.32 -8.48
C GLY A 10 -2.79 -20.81 -7.31
N TYR A 11 -3.23 -21.05 -6.07
CA TYR A 11 -2.44 -20.79 -4.87
C TYR A 11 -2.11 -22.09 -4.16
N THR A 12 -0.82 -22.37 -4.02
CA THR A 12 -0.33 -23.33 -3.04
C THR A 12 -0.27 -22.69 -1.65
N ALA A 13 -0.10 -23.51 -0.59
CA ALA A 13 0.14 -22.99 0.76
C ALA A 13 1.36 -22.06 0.82
N THR A 14 2.42 -22.37 0.07
CA THR A 14 3.63 -21.53 -0.05
C THR A 14 3.33 -20.19 -0.71
N ASP A 15 2.49 -20.17 -1.76
CA ASP A 15 2.13 -18.92 -2.44
C ASP A 15 1.31 -18.00 -1.53
N TRP A 16 0.41 -18.55 -0.72
CA TRP A 16 -0.30 -17.78 0.31
C TRP A 16 0.65 -17.17 1.34
N LEU A 17 1.63 -17.93 1.83
CA LEU A 17 2.64 -17.42 2.74
C LEU A 17 3.46 -16.29 2.09
N ARG A 18 3.79 -16.41 0.79
CA ARG A 18 4.49 -15.35 0.04
C ARG A 18 3.65 -14.09 -0.08
N VAL A 19 2.38 -14.20 -0.44
CA VAL A 19 1.45 -13.05 -0.50
C VAL A 19 1.32 -12.39 0.87
N LEU A 20 1.09 -13.16 1.93
CA LEU A 20 1.00 -12.62 3.29
C LEU A 20 2.31 -12.00 3.78
N SER A 21 3.45 -12.48 3.29
CA SER A 21 4.77 -11.91 3.63
C SER A 21 5.03 -10.53 3.02
N LEU A 22 4.24 -10.12 2.01
CA LEU A 22 4.28 -8.75 1.50
C LEU A 22 3.81 -7.78 2.58
N PHE A 23 2.63 -8.03 3.12
CA PHE A 23 1.99 -7.16 4.12
C PHE A 23 2.54 -7.30 5.54
N GLN A 24 3.67 -7.97 5.72
CA GLN A 24 4.31 -8.06 7.04
C GLN A 24 4.91 -6.70 7.41
N PRO A 25 4.57 -6.13 8.57
CA PRO A 25 5.08 -4.83 9.00
C PRO A 25 6.61 -4.83 9.04
N LYS A 26 7.22 -4.06 8.14
CA LYS A 26 8.66 -3.77 8.15
C LYS A 26 8.86 -2.30 8.53
N HIS A 27 9.90 -2.03 9.32
CA HIS A 27 10.39 -0.68 9.50
C HIS A 27 11.44 -0.42 8.43
N ALA A 28 11.44 0.81 7.89
CA ALA A 28 12.65 1.37 7.29
C ALA A 28 13.78 1.20 8.33
N VAL A 29 14.92 0.67 7.90
CA VAL A 29 16.06 0.48 8.81
C VAL A 29 16.45 1.86 9.34
N ASP A 30 16.13 2.12 10.60
CA ASP A 30 16.61 3.33 11.28
C ASP A 30 18.13 3.23 11.36
N GLU A 31 18.84 4.08 10.60
CA GLU A 31 20.29 4.24 10.66
C GLU A 31 20.77 4.67 12.07
N THR A 32 19.86 5.21 12.88
CA THR A 32 20.09 5.52 14.29
C THR A 32 19.73 4.33 15.18
N GLY A 33 20.67 3.39 15.33
CA GLY A 33 20.97 2.51 16.49
C GLY A 33 19.95 2.20 17.59
N SER A 34 18.64 2.25 17.33
CA SER A 34 17.63 2.02 18.36
C SER A 34 17.60 0.54 18.70
N PHE A 35 17.63 0.25 20.01
CA PHE A 35 17.66 -1.09 20.59
C PHE A 35 16.81 -2.08 19.80
N LYS A 36 17.41 -3.25 19.52
CA LYS A 36 16.89 -4.38 18.74
C LYS A 36 15.48 -4.80 19.21
N ARG A 37 14.43 -4.09 18.76
CA ARG A 37 13.04 -4.38 19.10
C ARG A 37 12.70 -5.80 18.68
N LEU A 38 12.09 -6.56 19.58
CA LEU A 38 11.65 -7.92 19.30
C LEU A 38 10.61 -7.87 18.16
N PRO A 39 10.60 -8.86 17.25
CA PRO A 39 9.55 -8.94 16.25
C PRO A 39 8.18 -9.13 16.93
N GLY A 40 7.12 -8.57 16.33
CA GLY A 40 5.76 -8.66 16.87
C GLY A 40 5.26 -7.40 17.58
N GLY A 41 4.10 -7.50 18.21
CA GLY A 41 3.44 -6.38 18.87
C GLY A 41 2.75 -6.77 20.17
N VAL A 42 2.25 -5.76 20.86
CA VAL A 42 1.59 -5.90 22.16
C VAL A 42 0.15 -5.44 22.09
N VAL A 43 -0.75 -6.27 22.61
CA VAL A 43 -2.16 -5.94 22.78
C VAL A 43 -2.45 -5.83 24.27
N ALA A 44 -2.91 -4.67 24.70
CA ALA A 44 -3.34 -4.36 26.04
C ALA A 44 -4.87 -4.16 26.09
N ILE A 45 -5.50 -4.76 27.10
CA ILE A 45 -6.91 -4.51 27.41
C ILE A 45 -6.95 -3.89 28.80
N HIS A 46 -7.58 -2.72 28.92
CA HIS A 46 -7.71 -2.00 30.19
C HIS A 46 -9.17 -1.70 30.53
N THR A 47 -9.44 -1.43 31.80
CA THR A 47 -10.76 -0.98 32.29
C THR A 47 -10.52 0.20 33.21
N ALA A 48 -11.06 1.37 32.88
CA ALA A 48 -10.82 2.61 33.65
C ALA A 48 -9.32 2.84 33.94
N GLY A 49 -8.49 2.73 32.90
CA GLY A 49 -7.03 2.87 32.96
C GLY A 49 -6.25 1.77 33.68
N ARG A 50 -6.92 0.75 34.23
CA ARG A 50 -6.25 -0.40 34.83
C ARG A 50 -6.08 -1.52 33.81
N LEU A 51 -4.84 -1.92 33.57
CA LEU A 51 -4.50 -3.03 32.66
C LEU A 51 -5.07 -4.36 33.20
N ARG A 52 -5.84 -5.07 32.37
CA ARG A 52 -6.49 -6.35 32.69
C ARG A 52 -5.85 -7.53 31.97
N LYS A 53 -5.47 -7.33 30.71
CA LYS A 53 -4.78 -8.33 29.89
C LYS A 53 -3.69 -7.66 29.10
N LEU A 54 -2.57 -8.38 28.97
CA LEU A 54 -1.43 -7.96 28.17
C LEU A 54 -0.89 -9.18 27.43
N VAL A 55 -0.82 -9.08 26.10
CA VAL A 55 -0.39 -10.19 25.24
C VAL A 55 0.61 -9.66 24.23
N HIS A 56 1.77 -10.32 24.15
CA HIS A 56 2.72 -10.16 23.07
C HIS A 56 2.42 -11.19 21.98
N THR A 57 2.41 -10.79 20.70
CA THR A 57 2.07 -11.70 19.60
C THR A 57 3.05 -12.85 19.38
N GLN A 58 4.21 -12.82 20.04
CA GLN A 58 5.23 -13.87 19.96
C GLN A 58 5.45 -14.62 21.27
N VAL A 59 5.51 -13.90 22.39
CA VAL A 59 5.81 -14.46 23.70
C VAL A 59 4.53 -14.94 24.39
N GLY A 60 3.36 -14.56 23.88
CA GLY A 60 2.07 -14.88 24.46
C GLY A 60 1.72 -13.93 25.61
N ARG A 61 1.06 -14.44 26.65
CA ARG A 61 0.58 -13.62 27.76
C ARG A 61 1.74 -13.06 28.57
N LEU A 62 1.81 -11.74 28.71
CA LEU A 62 2.79 -11.05 29.54
C LEU A 62 2.25 -10.86 30.96
N GLN A 63 3.16 -10.81 31.94
CA GLN A 63 2.79 -10.51 33.32
C GLN A 63 2.44 -9.03 33.45
N ILE A 64 1.35 -8.73 34.16
CA ILE A 64 0.94 -7.37 34.47
C ILE A 64 1.65 -6.99 35.76
N GLU A 65 2.80 -6.34 35.65
CA GLU A 65 3.46 -5.73 36.80
C GLU A 65 2.69 -4.47 37.21
N THR A 66 1.79 -4.65 38.18
CA THR A 66 0.79 -3.67 38.63
C THR A 66 1.39 -2.39 39.23
N ALA A 67 2.70 -2.33 39.51
CA ALA A 67 3.31 -1.29 40.35
C ALA A 67 3.95 -0.10 39.60
N ALA A 68 4.28 -0.23 38.31
CA ALA A 68 5.15 0.75 37.62
C ALA A 68 4.45 1.61 36.54
N LEU A 69 3.30 1.19 36.00
CA LEU A 69 2.59 1.98 34.97
C LEU A 69 1.56 2.96 35.57
N SER A 70 1.23 2.81 36.85
CA SER A 70 0.27 3.64 37.57
C SER A 70 0.91 4.72 38.43
N SER A 71 2.20 4.63 38.77
CA SER A 71 2.80 5.44 39.84
C SER A 71 3.53 6.70 39.37
N GLN A 72 3.93 6.81 38.09
CA GLN A 72 4.54 8.05 37.55
C GLN A 72 3.55 8.98 36.85
N THR A 73 2.35 8.50 36.47
CA THR A 73 1.32 9.30 35.79
C THR A 73 0.09 9.58 36.64
N ALA A 74 -0.21 8.80 37.69
CA ALA A 74 -1.42 9.04 38.50
C ALA A 74 -1.39 10.36 39.29
N SER A 75 -0.21 10.85 39.71
CA SER A 75 -0.16 12.10 40.48
C SER A 75 -0.28 13.37 39.63
N GLU A 76 -0.14 13.29 38.30
CA GLU A 76 -0.30 14.44 37.39
C GLU A 76 -1.56 14.36 36.51
N LEU A 77 -2.12 13.16 36.27
CA LEU A 77 -3.35 12.95 35.48
C LEU A 77 -4.64 12.92 36.30
N GLU A 78 -4.59 12.99 37.64
CA GLU A 78 -5.79 13.03 38.50
C GLU A 78 -6.64 14.30 38.37
N GLN A 79 -6.26 15.28 37.55
CA GLN A 79 -7.03 16.53 37.34
C GLN A 79 -7.74 16.63 35.98
N ALA A 80 -7.67 15.62 35.11
CA ALA A 80 -8.40 15.62 33.83
C ALA A 80 -9.44 14.49 33.79
N PRO A 81 -10.76 14.80 33.85
CA PRO A 81 -11.79 13.78 33.68
C PRO A 81 -11.77 13.29 32.23
N GLY A 82 -11.28 12.07 32.00
CA GLY A 82 -11.44 11.35 30.73
C GLY A 82 -10.19 10.75 30.07
N THR A 83 -8.99 10.89 30.64
CA THR A 83 -7.72 10.51 29.96
C THR A 83 -6.93 9.38 30.65
N SER A 84 -7.57 8.31 31.13
CA SER A 84 -6.84 7.13 31.65
C SER A 84 -6.67 6.03 30.61
N LEU A 85 -6.14 6.38 29.43
CA LEU A 85 -5.65 5.36 28.50
C LEU A 85 -4.26 4.89 28.94
N VAL A 86 -4.05 3.59 28.97
CA VAL A 86 -2.68 3.04 29.02
C VAL A 86 -2.06 3.32 27.65
N SER A 87 -1.10 4.24 27.60
CA SER A 87 -0.45 4.66 26.34
C SER A 87 0.17 3.45 25.62
N ALA A 88 -0.25 3.24 24.37
CA ALA A 88 0.29 2.19 23.51
C ALA A 88 1.80 2.39 23.27
N GLU A 89 2.27 3.64 23.18
CA GLU A 89 3.67 3.97 23.01
C GLU A 89 4.54 3.46 24.17
N LEU A 90 4.13 3.75 25.40
CA LEU A 90 4.85 3.28 26.60
C LEU A 90 4.88 1.75 26.68
N LEU A 91 3.79 1.09 26.26
CA LEU A 91 3.75 -0.38 26.19
C LEU A 91 4.69 -0.93 25.11
N ALA A 92 4.76 -0.27 23.95
CA ALA A 92 5.67 -0.65 22.88
C ALA A 92 7.13 -0.53 23.32
N GLU A 93 7.48 0.58 23.98
CA GLU A 93 8.83 0.81 24.50
C GLU A 93 9.19 -0.18 25.61
N LYS A 94 8.33 -0.33 26.63
CA LYS A 94 8.58 -1.21 27.78
C LYS A 94 8.78 -2.66 27.37
N HIS A 95 8.03 -3.13 26.37
CA HIS A 95 8.08 -4.52 25.92
C HIS A 95 8.90 -4.71 24.65
N HIS A 96 9.65 -3.68 24.22
CA HIS A 96 10.44 -3.69 23.00
C HIS A 96 9.67 -4.19 21.77
N ALA A 97 8.38 -3.86 21.69
CA ALA A 97 7.47 -4.31 20.65
C ALA A 97 7.46 -3.35 19.44
N ARG A 98 7.18 -3.88 18.23
CA ARG A 98 7.16 -3.08 16.99
C ARG A 98 5.88 -2.28 16.80
N TRP A 99 4.81 -2.71 17.44
CA TRP A 99 3.54 -2.01 17.46
C TRP A 99 2.85 -2.31 18.79
N ALA A 100 1.97 -1.41 19.20
CA ALA A 100 1.14 -1.63 20.37
C ALA A 100 -0.29 -1.16 20.09
N LEU A 101 -1.23 -1.88 20.68
CA LEU A 101 -2.66 -1.60 20.63
C LEU A 101 -3.18 -1.66 22.07
N SER A 102 -3.73 -0.55 22.53
CA SER A 102 -4.41 -0.44 23.82
C SER A 102 -5.90 -0.27 23.58
N LEU A 103 -6.72 -1.10 24.20
CA LEU A 103 -8.16 -1.15 24.02
C LEU A 103 -8.86 -1.06 25.37
N GLU A 104 -9.87 -0.21 25.48
CA GLU A 104 -10.79 -0.26 26.61
C GLU A 104 -11.70 -1.50 26.51
N SER A 105 -11.88 -2.21 27.62
CA SER A 105 -12.78 -3.37 27.72
C SER A 105 -14.20 -2.97 27.34
N GLY A 106 -14.87 -3.76 26.49
CA GLY A 106 -16.19 -3.43 25.95
C GLY A 106 -16.14 -2.73 24.59
N THR A 107 -14.98 -2.19 24.17
CA THR A 107 -14.85 -1.48 22.89
C THR A 107 -15.05 -2.42 21.70
N LEU A 108 -14.47 -3.63 21.76
CA LEU A 108 -14.62 -4.61 20.68
C LEU A 108 -16.07 -5.08 20.56
N GLU A 109 -16.72 -5.34 21.70
CA GLU A 109 -18.13 -5.71 21.77
C GLU A 109 -19.02 -4.62 21.16
N THR A 110 -18.75 -3.35 21.50
CA THR A 110 -19.47 -2.20 20.93
C THR A 110 -19.28 -2.12 19.42
N ILE A 111 -18.04 -2.31 18.92
CA ILE A 111 -17.77 -2.34 17.47
C ILE A 111 -18.54 -3.47 16.80
N MET A 112 -18.53 -4.67 17.38
CA MET A 112 -19.19 -5.84 16.80
C MET A 112 -20.71 -5.73 16.84
N GLU A 113 -21.29 -5.15 17.89
CA GLU A 113 -22.73 -4.87 18.00
C GLU A 113 -23.17 -3.85 16.94
N GLN A 114 -22.42 -2.74 16.82
CA GLN A 114 -22.68 -1.73 15.80
C GLN A 114 -22.52 -2.30 14.39
N PHE A 115 -21.48 -3.09 14.16
CA PHE A 115 -21.24 -3.79 12.90
C PHE A 115 -22.44 -4.69 12.56
N GLY A 116 -22.86 -5.56 13.49
CA GLY A 116 -24.00 -6.46 13.29
C GLY A 116 -25.32 -5.74 12.99
N SER A 117 -25.56 -4.58 13.63
CA SER A 117 -26.78 -3.78 13.38
C SER A 117 -26.81 -3.07 12.02
N GLN A 118 -25.63 -2.75 11.47
CA GLN A 118 -25.48 -1.96 10.24
C GLN A 118 -25.26 -2.80 8.99
N VAL A 119 -24.65 -3.98 9.12
CA VAL A 119 -24.44 -4.89 7.98
C VAL A 119 -25.77 -5.33 7.36
N ARG A 120 -25.82 -5.29 6.04
CA ARG A 120 -26.94 -5.78 5.23
C ARG A 120 -26.55 -7.04 4.46
N ARG A 121 -27.55 -7.89 4.16
CA ARG A 121 -27.34 -9.12 3.37
C ARG A 121 -26.79 -8.85 1.96
N GLY A 122 -27.00 -7.65 1.43
CA GLY A 122 -26.48 -7.23 0.12
C GLY A 122 -25.10 -6.57 0.17
N ASP A 123 -24.53 -6.35 1.36
CA ASP A 123 -23.24 -5.69 1.48
C ASP A 123 -22.13 -6.63 1.02
N ASP A 124 -21.33 -6.12 0.09
CA ASP A 124 -20.13 -6.82 -0.34
C ASP A 124 -19.02 -6.76 0.72
N LEU A 125 -18.02 -7.66 0.61
CA LEU A 125 -16.95 -7.74 1.61
C LEU A 125 -16.25 -6.40 1.84
N SER A 126 -16.05 -5.58 0.81
CA SER A 126 -15.37 -4.29 0.97
C SER A 126 -16.23 -3.27 1.68
N THR A 127 -17.54 -3.28 1.45
CA THR A 127 -18.49 -2.47 2.20
C THR A 127 -18.44 -2.86 3.67
N GLN A 128 -18.42 -4.16 3.97
CA GLN A 128 -18.27 -4.67 5.34
C GLN A 128 -16.91 -4.29 5.95
N THR A 129 -15.81 -4.44 5.23
CA THR A 129 -14.46 -4.07 5.71
C THR A 129 -14.35 -2.57 5.97
N LEU A 130 -14.89 -1.73 5.09
CA LEU A 130 -14.90 -0.27 5.27
C LEU A 130 -15.77 0.13 6.45
N LEU A 131 -16.95 -0.48 6.61
CA LEU A 131 -17.80 -0.28 7.78
C LEU A 131 -17.04 -0.63 9.06
N LEU A 132 -16.39 -1.80 9.11
CA LEU A 132 -15.60 -2.20 10.27
C LEU A 132 -14.47 -1.19 10.55
N ALA A 133 -13.72 -0.77 9.53
CA ALA A 133 -12.66 0.23 9.66
C ALA A 133 -13.20 1.59 10.17
N GLN A 134 -14.38 2.01 9.70
CA GLN A 134 -15.04 3.23 10.17
C GLN A 134 -15.44 3.13 11.65
N LEU A 135 -15.96 1.99 12.09
CA LEU A 135 -16.32 1.75 13.49
C LEU A 135 -15.08 1.76 14.38
N PHE A 136 -13.99 1.10 13.96
CA PHE A 136 -12.69 1.17 14.64
C PHE A 136 -12.17 2.60 14.73
N HIS A 137 -12.23 3.36 13.64
CA HIS A 137 -11.76 4.74 13.62
C HIS A 137 -12.58 5.65 14.51
N ARG A 138 -13.91 5.43 14.61
CA ARG A 138 -14.75 6.16 15.56
C ARG A 138 -14.31 5.89 17.00
N GLN A 139 -14.11 4.62 17.38
CA GLN A 139 -13.62 4.29 18.72
C GLN A 139 -12.19 4.81 18.99
N TYR A 140 -11.36 4.91 17.95
CA TYR A 140 -10.04 5.56 18.01
C TYR A 140 -10.16 7.06 18.26
N GLN A 141 -11.06 7.77 17.58
CA GLN A 141 -11.35 9.19 17.80
C GLN A 141 -11.94 9.44 19.20
N ASP A 142 -12.74 8.51 19.71
CA ASP A 142 -13.33 8.55 21.05
C ASP A 142 -12.31 8.22 22.17
N ASN A 143 -11.02 8.05 21.84
CA ASN A 143 -9.96 7.68 22.79
C ASN A 143 -10.26 6.39 23.56
N ARG A 144 -10.91 5.40 22.92
CA ARG A 144 -11.11 4.05 23.47
C ARG A 144 -10.12 3.04 22.90
N ILE A 145 -9.46 3.42 21.81
CA ILE A 145 -8.40 2.69 21.15
C ILE A 145 -7.19 3.61 21.07
N ASP A 146 -6.04 3.14 21.55
CA ASP A 146 -4.75 3.78 21.29
C ASP A 146 -3.87 2.82 20.48
N LEU A 147 -3.19 3.36 19.48
CA LEU A 147 -2.40 2.62 18.51
C LEU A 147 -1.04 3.27 18.36
N TRP A 148 0.00 2.45 18.42
CA TRP A 148 1.36 2.87 18.16
C TRP A 148 2.01 1.96 17.09
N PRO A 149 2.65 2.53 16.04
CA PRO A 149 2.71 3.96 15.74
C PRO A 149 1.33 4.53 15.36
N ARG A 150 1.08 5.80 15.71
CA ARG A 150 -0.22 6.44 15.46
C ARG A 150 -0.49 6.56 13.96
N LEU A 151 -1.70 6.22 13.54
CA LEU A 151 -2.18 6.44 12.19
C LEU A 151 -2.65 7.90 12.05
N ARG A 152 -1.72 8.85 11.85
CA ARG A 152 -2.07 10.27 11.72
C ARG A 152 -2.53 10.61 10.30
N GLY A 153 -3.66 11.32 10.21
CA GLY A 153 -3.99 12.17 9.06
C GLY A 153 -4.50 11.49 7.78
N VAL A 154 -4.64 10.17 7.76
CA VAL A 154 -5.21 9.45 6.61
C VAL A 154 -6.73 9.43 6.72
N PRO A 155 -7.48 10.12 5.85
CA PRO A 155 -8.93 9.99 5.82
C PRO A 155 -9.30 8.57 5.41
N LEU A 156 -10.25 7.97 6.12
CA LEU A 156 -10.81 6.70 5.69
C LEU A 156 -11.53 6.88 4.35
N PRO A 157 -11.16 6.11 3.31
CA PRO A 157 -11.83 6.23 2.03
C PRO A 157 -13.29 5.78 2.15
N THR A 158 -14.19 6.48 1.46
CA THR A 158 -15.59 6.05 1.38
C THR A 158 -15.72 4.86 0.43
N ALA A 159 -16.79 4.08 0.57
CA ALA A 159 -17.08 2.98 -0.35
C ALA A 159 -17.22 3.46 -1.81
N GLY A 160 -17.76 4.66 -2.01
CA GLY A 160 -17.83 5.31 -3.32
C GLY A 160 -16.45 5.62 -3.91
N MET A 161 -15.51 6.14 -3.10
CA MET A 161 -14.13 6.41 -3.54
C MET A 161 -13.40 5.12 -3.93
N VAL A 162 -13.52 4.07 -3.11
CA VAL A 162 -12.90 2.77 -3.40
C VAL A 162 -13.46 2.19 -4.69
N ARG A 163 -14.80 2.18 -4.83
CA ARG A 163 -15.46 1.69 -6.05
C ARG A 163 -15.06 2.50 -7.28
N GLY A 164 -15.10 3.84 -7.21
CA GLY A 164 -14.70 4.71 -8.31
C GLY A 164 -13.25 4.52 -8.74
N THR A 165 -12.33 4.37 -7.77
CA THR A 165 -10.91 4.06 -8.07
C THR A 165 -10.78 2.73 -8.80
N ILE A 166 -11.48 1.70 -8.35
CA ILE A 166 -11.44 0.38 -8.99
C ILE A 166 -12.11 0.41 -10.35
N ASP A 167 -13.20 1.15 -10.54
CA ASP A 167 -13.86 1.36 -11.84
C ASP A 167 -12.91 1.98 -12.85
N SER A 168 -12.07 2.91 -12.38
CA SER A 168 -11.08 3.60 -13.21
C SER A 168 -9.90 2.70 -13.59
N VAL A 169 -9.39 1.89 -12.63
CA VAL A 169 -8.20 1.04 -12.85
C VAL A 169 -8.57 -0.32 -13.48
N CYS A 170 -9.75 -0.84 -13.17
CA CYS A 170 -10.24 -2.14 -13.62
C CYS A 170 -11.72 -2.08 -13.99
N PRO A 171 -12.02 -1.76 -15.26
CA PRO A 171 -13.37 -1.86 -15.79
C PRO A 171 -13.93 -3.28 -15.72
N ILE A 172 -15.25 -3.42 -15.81
CA ILE A 172 -15.91 -4.73 -15.87
C ILE A 172 -15.40 -5.52 -17.08
N GLY A 173 -15.11 -6.80 -16.89
CA GLY A 173 -14.57 -7.71 -17.90
C GLY A 173 -13.05 -7.63 -18.07
N LYS A 174 -12.36 -6.80 -17.29
CA LYS A 174 -10.89 -6.65 -17.29
C LYS A 174 -10.24 -7.30 -16.07
N THR A 175 -8.92 -7.42 -16.14
CA THR A 175 -8.09 -8.02 -15.09
C THR A 175 -7.02 -7.06 -14.61
N MET A 176 -6.84 -6.98 -13.29
CA MET A 176 -5.66 -6.36 -12.65
C MET A 176 -4.65 -7.44 -12.30
N LEU A 177 -3.37 -7.10 -12.33
CA LEU A 177 -2.30 -8.04 -12.03
C LEU A 177 -1.20 -7.36 -11.21
N ILE A 178 -0.76 -8.05 -10.15
CA ILE A 178 0.52 -7.81 -9.50
C ILE A 178 1.37 -9.04 -9.71
N GLY A 179 2.53 -8.91 -10.37
CA GLY A 179 3.45 -10.00 -10.67
C GLY A 179 4.84 -9.72 -10.11
N LEU A 180 5.27 -10.51 -9.14
CA LEU A 180 6.53 -10.30 -8.46
C LEU A 180 7.52 -11.42 -8.77
N PHE A 181 8.73 -11.04 -9.13
CA PHE A 181 9.80 -11.95 -9.53
C PHE A 181 10.90 -12.00 -8.47
N GLU A 182 11.58 -13.13 -8.38
CA GLU A 182 12.77 -13.29 -7.55
C GLU A 182 13.76 -14.20 -8.27
N LYS A 183 15.02 -13.77 -8.41
CA LYS A 183 16.09 -14.55 -9.07
C LYS A 183 15.70 -15.06 -10.47
N GLY A 184 14.95 -14.26 -11.23
CA GLY A 184 14.53 -14.59 -12.59
C GLY A 184 13.31 -15.50 -12.70
N GLU A 185 12.69 -15.90 -11.59
CA GLU A 185 11.48 -16.73 -11.58
C GLU A 185 10.26 -15.97 -11.05
N LEU A 186 9.06 -16.46 -11.36
CA LEU A 186 7.83 -15.93 -10.79
C LEU A 186 7.70 -16.34 -9.30
N TRP A 187 8.02 -15.39 -8.42
CA TRP A 187 7.93 -15.59 -6.98
C TRP A 187 6.48 -15.68 -6.51
N THR A 188 5.65 -14.71 -6.86
CA THR A 188 4.20 -14.75 -6.61
C THR A 188 3.46 -13.81 -7.55
N CYS A 189 2.16 -14.04 -7.76
CA CYS A 189 1.29 -13.10 -8.42
C CYS A 189 -0.12 -13.09 -7.83
N ILE A 190 -0.84 -12.01 -8.09
CA ILE A 190 -2.26 -11.87 -7.80
C ILE A 190 -2.92 -11.25 -9.02
N ALA A 191 -3.71 -12.04 -9.73
CA ALA A 191 -4.57 -11.56 -10.81
C ALA A 191 -6.02 -11.49 -10.34
N LEU A 192 -6.64 -10.31 -10.48
CA LEU A 192 -8.00 -10.04 -10.06
C LEU A 192 -8.85 -9.72 -11.29
N ARG A 193 -9.69 -10.67 -11.70
CA ARG A 193 -10.63 -10.48 -12.81
C ARG A 193 -11.94 -9.90 -12.31
N ARG A 194 -12.39 -8.84 -12.96
CA ARG A 194 -13.63 -8.15 -12.61
C ARG A 194 -14.82 -8.64 -13.45
N GLY A 195 -15.84 -9.17 -12.79
CA GLY A 195 -17.16 -9.44 -13.34
C GLY A 195 -18.16 -8.31 -13.07
N SER A 196 -19.42 -8.50 -13.50
CA SER A 196 -20.50 -7.51 -13.35
C SER A 196 -20.89 -7.24 -11.89
N ARG A 197 -20.71 -8.22 -11.00
CA ARG A 197 -21.03 -8.13 -9.56
C ARG A 197 -19.82 -7.85 -8.66
N GLY A 198 -18.63 -7.67 -9.24
CA GLY A 198 -17.36 -7.56 -8.53
C GLY A 198 -16.29 -8.51 -9.09
N PHE A 199 -15.15 -8.58 -8.41
CA PHE A 199 -14.09 -9.55 -8.69
C PHE A 199 -14.61 -10.96 -8.47
N ASN A 200 -14.70 -11.73 -9.54
CA ASN A 200 -15.25 -13.08 -9.56
C ASN A 200 -14.17 -14.17 -9.69
N LEU A 201 -12.93 -13.78 -9.98
CA LEU A 201 -11.79 -14.69 -10.02
C LEU A 201 -10.55 -14.00 -9.44
N ILE A 202 -9.92 -14.68 -8.50
CA ILE A 202 -8.58 -14.40 -7.99
C ILE A 202 -7.68 -15.56 -8.43
N LEU A 203 -6.73 -15.26 -9.31
CA LEU A 203 -5.83 -16.24 -9.89
C LEU A 203 -4.40 -16.03 -9.34
N GLY A 204 -3.84 -17.09 -8.79
CA GLY A 204 -2.50 -17.15 -8.24
C GLY A 204 -1.46 -17.69 -9.23
N PRO A 205 -0.20 -17.80 -8.79
CA PRO A 205 0.92 -18.09 -9.67
C PRO A 205 0.97 -19.53 -10.18
N ASP A 206 0.44 -20.50 -9.44
CA ASP A 206 0.61 -21.92 -9.75
C ASP A 206 0.00 -22.30 -11.11
N GLU A 207 -1.25 -21.87 -11.34
CA GLU A 207 -1.97 -22.06 -12.61
C GLU A 207 -1.32 -21.35 -13.80
N VAL A 208 -0.50 -20.33 -13.54
CA VAL A 208 0.01 -19.42 -14.57
C VAL A 208 1.47 -19.75 -14.93
N ARG A 209 2.22 -20.37 -14.00
CA ARG A 209 3.62 -20.77 -14.21
C ARG A 209 3.76 -21.70 -15.41
N GLU A 210 2.84 -22.64 -15.58
CA GLU A 210 2.86 -23.57 -16.71
C GLU A 210 2.72 -22.85 -18.06
N ASP A 211 1.86 -21.82 -18.12
CA ASP A 211 1.58 -21.05 -19.33
C ASP A 211 2.68 -20.04 -19.68
N MET A 212 3.52 -19.65 -18.72
CA MET A 212 4.60 -18.71 -18.95
C MET A 212 5.75 -19.31 -19.77
N GLY A 213 5.85 -20.65 -19.80
CA GLY A 213 6.93 -21.36 -20.48
C GLY A 213 8.30 -21.13 -19.84
N LEU A 214 9.37 -21.29 -20.64
CA LEU A 214 10.74 -21.09 -20.18
C LEU A 214 11.05 -19.60 -20.03
N LEU A 215 11.41 -19.20 -18.81
CA LEU A 215 11.78 -17.82 -18.48
C LEU A 215 13.23 -17.55 -18.87
N SER A 216 13.50 -16.32 -19.29
CA SER A 216 14.85 -15.89 -19.67
C SER A 216 15.76 -15.64 -18.47
N GLY A 217 15.18 -15.53 -17.26
CA GLY A 217 15.87 -15.15 -16.04
C GLY A 217 15.97 -13.63 -15.85
N ASP A 218 15.55 -12.85 -16.85
CA ASP A 218 15.40 -11.39 -16.78
C ASP A 218 13.91 -11.03 -16.69
N TRP A 219 13.45 -10.72 -15.48
CA TRP A 219 12.05 -10.41 -15.22
C TRP A 219 11.52 -9.23 -16.05
N ARG A 220 12.40 -8.29 -16.45
CA ARG A 220 12.02 -7.13 -17.29
C ARG A 220 11.63 -7.53 -18.70
N ARG A 221 11.95 -8.75 -19.12
CA ARG A 221 11.44 -9.38 -20.34
C ARG A 221 10.30 -10.32 -20.01
N ASP A 222 10.46 -11.09 -18.93
CA ASP A 222 9.56 -12.18 -18.58
C ASP A 222 8.18 -11.72 -18.11
N TYR A 223 8.03 -10.47 -17.65
CA TYR A 223 6.72 -9.91 -17.28
C TYR A 223 5.69 -9.96 -18.43
N ARG A 224 6.15 -9.92 -19.69
CA ARG A 224 5.27 -10.01 -20.86
C ARG A 224 4.66 -11.40 -21.02
N HIS A 225 5.42 -12.44 -20.68
CA HIS A 225 4.94 -13.82 -20.68
C HIS A 225 3.88 -14.01 -19.60
N LEU A 226 4.13 -13.50 -18.39
CA LEU A 226 3.12 -13.46 -17.33
C LEU A 226 1.85 -12.71 -17.76
N GLY A 227 2.01 -11.52 -18.35
CA GLY A 227 0.88 -10.72 -18.81
C GLY A 227 0.01 -11.48 -19.81
N ARG A 228 0.62 -12.11 -20.82
CA ARG A 228 -0.09 -12.92 -21.83
C ARG A 228 -0.78 -14.15 -21.24
N ALA A 229 -0.11 -14.85 -20.32
CA ALA A 229 -0.69 -16.01 -19.65
C ALA A 229 -1.95 -15.62 -18.85
N ILE A 230 -1.89 -14.49 -18.13
CA ILE A 230 -3.07 -13.95 -17.43
C ILE A 230 -4.16 -13.51 -18.40
N GLU A 231 -3.82 -12.87 -19.52
CA GLU A 231 -4.82 -12.49 -20.53
C GLU A 231 -5.54 -13.69 -21.12
N HIS A 232 -4.82 -14.80 -21.33
CA HIS A 232 -5.39 -16.04 -21.82
C HIS A 232 -6.37 -16.67 -20.82
N ARG A 233 -6.02 -16.71 -19.53
CA ARG A 233 -6.83 -17.38 -18.49
C ARG A 233 -7.93 -16.51 -17.88
N ALA A 234 -7.62 -15.27 -17.57
CA ALA A 234 -8.48 -14.36 -16.82
C ALA A 234 -9.13 -13.27 -17.70
N GLY A 235 -8.66 -13.11 -18.94
CA GLY A 235 -9.14 -12.08 -19.85
C GLY A 235 -8.29 -10.80 -19.82
N PRO A 236 -8.63 -9.81 -20.66
CA PRO A 236 -7.75 -8.71 -21.02
C PRO A 236 -7.30 -7.89 -19.81
N LEU A 237 -6.00 -7.57 -19.76
CA LEU A 237 -5.43 -6.77 -18.68
C LEU A 237 -5.85 -5.31 -18.83
N SER A 238 -6.34 -4.72 -17.75
CA SER A 238 -6.47 -3.26 -17.64
C SER A 238 -5.31 -2.65 -16.89
N PHE A 239 -4.66 -3.40 -15.99
CA PHE A 239 -3.54 -2.91 -15.21
C PHE A 239 -2.64 -4.06 -14.80
N GLY A 240 -1.34 -3.87 -14.94
CA GLY A 240 -0.33 -4.79 -14.45
C GLY A 240 0.79 -4.04 -13.74
N CYS A 241 1.20 -4.51 -12.56
CA CYS A 241 2.34 -4.01 -11.81
C CYS A 241 3.35 -5.14 -11.64
N PHE A 242 4.55 -4.96 -12.19
CA PHE A 242 5.59 -5.97 -12.22
C PHE A 242 6.88 -5.43 -11.60
N ALA A 243 7.51 -6.21 -10.73
CA ALA A 243 8.75 -5.83 -10.07
C ALA A 243 9.50 -7.04 -9.53
N GLU A 244 10.74 -6.84 -9.11
CA GLU A 244 11.37 -7.76 -8.16
C GLU A 244 10.70 -7.69 -6.79
N ALA A 245 10.56 -8.83 -6.13
CA ALA A 245 9.94 -8.95 -4.82
C ALA A 245 10.69 -8.12 -3.75
N SER A 246 12.02 -8.02 -3.85
CA SER A 246 12.86 -7.18 -3.00
C SER A 246 12.55 -5.70 -3.19
N THR A 247 12.54 -5.21 -4.44
CA THR A 247 12.19 -3.83 -4.79
C THR A 247 10.80 -3.46 -4.30
N PHE A 248 9.80 -4.31 -4.58
CA PHE A 248 8.43 -4.06 -4.14
C PHE A 248 8.33 -3.93 -2.62
N LYS A 249 8.98 -4.84 -1.88
CA LYS A 249 9.03 -4.81 -0.41
C LYS A 249 9.74 -3.57 0.14
N SER A 250 10.78 -3.07 -0.54
CA SER A 250 11.46 -1.84 -0.15
C SER A 250 10.58 -0.62 -0.36
N LEU A 251 9.87 -0.56 -1.49
CA LEU A 251 8.97 0.55 -1.84
C LEU A 251 7.72 0.63 -0.95
N GLU A 252 7.29 -0.47 -0.35
CA GLU A 252 6.16 -0.49 0.58
C GLU A 252 6.42 0.32 1.86
N VAL A 253 7.68 0.39 2.29
CA VAL A 253 8.07 1.06 3.54
C VAL A 253 8.91 2.31 3.32
N ASP A 254 9.16 2.69 2.06
CA ASP A 254 9.91 3.89 1.71
C ASP A 254 9.05 5.14 1.98
N PRO A 255 9.44 5.99 2.95
CA PRO A 255 8.67 7.18 3.29
C PRO A 255 8.87 8.32 2.27
N SER A 256 9.79 8.18 1.32
CA SER A 256 10.16 9.27 0.41
C SER A 256 9.07 9.51 -0.65
N PRO A 257 8.55 10.74 -0.75
CA PRO A 257 7.61 11.10 -1.81
C PRO A 257 8.23 10.84 -3.19
N GLY A 258 7.48 10.16 -4.06
CA GLY A 258 7.92 9.85 -5.42
C GLY A 258 8.85 8.64 -5.55
N ALA A 259 9.11 7.86 -4.48
CA ALA A 259 9.88 6.61 -4.56
C ALA A 259 9.34 5.66 -5.65
N TRP A 260 8.03 5.45 -5.66
CA TRP A 260 7.34 4.66 -6.68
C TRP A 260 7.49 5.25 -8.08
N ALA A 261 7.36 6.56 -8.23
CA ALA A 261 7.52 7.23 -9.52
C ALA A 261 8.94 7.08 -10.07
N ARG A 262 9.95 7.20 -9.19
CA ARG A 262 11.35 6.95 -9.53
C ARG A 262 11.57 5.50 -9.95
N ALA A 263 11.07 4.53 -9.17
CA ALA A 263 11.20 3.11 -9.48
C ALA A 263 10.57 2.74 -10.83
N VAL A 264 9.43 3.37 -11.18
CA VAL A 264 8.83 3.24 -12.51
C VAL A 264 9.74 3.87 -13.59
N ALA A 265 10.26 5.07 -13.35
CA ALA A 265 11.12 5.78 -14.31
C ALA A 265 12.41 5.00 -14.62
N VAL A 266 13.04 4.38 -13.62
CA VAL A 266 14.25 3.56 -13.80
C VAL A 266 13.95 2.09 -14.17
N ARG A 267 12.69 1.75 -14.42
CA ARG A 267 12.22 0.38 -14.74
C ARG A 267 12.60 -0.67 -13.70
N GLU A 268 12.61 -0.30 -12.42
CA GLU A 268 12.59 -1.24 -11.29
C GLU A 268 11.17 -1.72 -10.98
N VAL A 269 10.18 -0.93 -11.38
CA VAL A 269 8.77 -1.32 -11.47
C VAL A 269 8.31 -1.07 -12.89
N ILE A 270 7.60 -2.04 -13.48
CA ILE A 270 6.96 -1.91 -14.79
C ILE A 270 5.47 -1.88 -14.58
N LEU A 271 4.81 -0.84 -15.10
CA LEU A 271 3.36 -0.76 -15.15
C LEU A 271 2.90 -1.00 -16.59
N SER A 272 2.07 -2.01 -16.82
CA SER A 272 1.62 -2.38 -18.17
C SER A 272 0.33 -3.20 -18.15
N PRO A 273 -0.72 -2.80 -18.90
CA PRO A 273 -0.85 -1.51 -19.57
C PRO A 273 -0.99 -0.36 -18.56
N VAL A 274 -0.59 0.84 -18.94
CA VAL A 274 -0.81 2.05 -18.12
C VAL A 274 -2.17 2.62 -18.45
N THR A 275 -3.10 2.63 -17.50
CA THR A 275 -4.38 3.32 -17.68
C THR A 275 -4.16 4.83 -17.60
N PRO A 276 -4.94 5.65 -18.34
CA PRO A 276 -4.88 7.11 -18.24
C PRO A 276 -5.02 7.62 -16.80
N ALA A 277 -5.81 6.93 -15.97
CA ALA A 277 -5.98 7.21 -14.55
C ALA A 277 -4.69 7.12 -13.72
N LEU A 278 -3.73 6.27 -14.13
CA LEU A 278 -2.43 6.12 -13.48
C LEU A 278 -1.34 7.00 -14.10
N GLY A 279 -1.54 7.47 -15.33
CA GLY A 279 -0.63 8.43 -15.98
C GLY A 279 -0.57 9.79 -15.26
N ILE A 280 -1.64 10.17 -14.57
CA ILE A 280 -1.79 11.47 -13.90
C ILE A 280 -0.97 11.57 -12.59
N PRO A 281 -1.05 10.61 -11.64
CA PRO A 281 -0.22 10.67 -10.43
C PRO A 281 1.25 10.33 -10.68
N LEU A 282 1.56 9.50 -11.68
CA LEU A 282 2.94 9.19 -12.04
C LEU A 282 3.60 10.31 -12.86
N GLY A 283 2.85 11.02 -13.71
CA GLY A 283 3.40 12.04 -14.62
C GLY A 283 3.89 13.32 -13.93
N ILE A 284 3.28 13.73 -12.82
CA ILE A 284 3.65 15.00 -12.15
C ILE A 284 4.95 14.86 -11.36
N ASP A 285 5.19 13.72 -10.71
CA ASP A 285 6.40 13.46 -9.94
C ASP A 285 7.46 12.68 -10.73
N ALA A 286 7.11 11.77 -11.64
CA ALA A 286 8.12 11.18 -12.55
C ALA A 286 8.66 12.22 -13.53
N GLY A 287 7.84 13.19 -13.96
CA GLY A 287 8.29 14.31 -14.78
C GLY A 287 9.30 15.18 -14.04
N ARG A 288 9.03 15.55 -12.78
CA ARG A 288 9.96 16.34 -11.95
C ARG A 288 11.17 15.54 -11.48
N ALA A 289 11.02 14.27 -11.14
CA ALA A 289 12.12 13.40 -10.72
C ALA A 289 13.03 13.03 -11.91
N ALA A 290 12.48 12.82 -13.11
CA ALA A 290 13.26 12.65 -14.33
C ALA A 290 13.97 13.95 -14.73
N LEU A 291 13.31 15.11 -14.59
CA LEU A 291 13.95 16.43 -14.78
C LEU A 291 15.06 16.69 -13.75
N ALA A 292 14.86 16.33 -12.48
CA ALA A 292 15.87 16.48 -11.43
C ALA A 292 17.04 15.49 -11.63
N ALA A 293 16.78 14.27 -12.07
CA ALA A 293 17.81 13.29 -12.41
C ALA A 293 18.60 13.71 -13.66
N LEU A 294 17.93 14.22 -14.70
CA LEU A 294 18.58 14.81 -15.87
C LEU A 294 19.41 16.03 -15.50
N ARG A 295 18.90 16.91 -14.63
CA ARG A 295 19.62 18.10 -14.15
C ARG A 295 20.85 17.74 -13.34
N ASN A 296 20.79 16.72 -12.47
CA ASN A 296 21.95 16.24 -11.70
C ASN A 296 23.01 15.55 -12.57
N VAL A 297 22.63 14.99 -13.72
CA VAL A 297 23.57 14.42 -14.70
C VAL A 297 24.18 15.54 -15.56
N VAL A 298 23.39 16.54 -15.96
CA VAL A 298 23.86 17.73 -16.69
C VAL A 298 24.80 18.58 -15.81
N GLU A 299 24.49 18.75 -14.53
CA GLU A 299 25.34 19.48 -13.57
C GLU A 299 26.61 18.70 -13.18
N ARG A 300 26.67 17.38 -13.44
CA ARG A 300 27.87 16.55 -13.23
C ARG A 300 28.79 16.43 -14.45
N VAL A 301 28.34 16.84 -15.62
CA VAL A 301 29.08 16.62 -16.88
C VAL A 301 29.76 17.89 -17.40
N ASP A 302 29.57 19.06 -16.79
CA ASP A 302 30.23 20.28 -17.29
C ASP A 302 30.73 21.26 -16.22
N PRO A 303 31.99 21.12 -15.76
CA PRO A 303 32.71 22.19 -15.06
C PRO A 303 33.50 23.10 -16.02
N ALA A 304 33.53 22.84 -17.33
CA ALA A 304 34.39 23.54 -18.26
C ALA A 304 33.74 23.62 -19.65
N GLY A 305 32.78 24.54 -19.78
CA GLY A 305 31.91 24.74 -20.95
C GLY A 305 32.62 24.98 -22.27
N VAL A 306 33.15 23.92 -22.86
CA VAL A 306 33.73 23.86 -24.20
C VAL A 306 33.52 22.44 -24.73
N VAL A 307 32.43 22.22 -25.47
CA VAL A 307 32.23 21.24 -26.58
C VAL A 307 30.75 20.82 -26.61
N THR A 308 29.88 21.72 -27.07
CA THR A 308 28.56 21.34 -27.61
C THR A 308 28.29 22.15 -28.87
N SER A 309 28.13 21.47 -30.02
CA SER A 309 27.32 22.04 -31.13
C SER A 309 27.01 21.10 -32.30
N SER A 310 27.63 19.93 -32.45
CA SER A 310 27.34 19.07 -33.63
C SER A 310 26.79 17.66 -33.32
N TRP A 311 27.19 17.01 -32.22
CA TRP A 311 26.81 15.61 -31.96
C TRP A 311 25.42 15.43 -31.31
N GLU A 312 24.96 16.39 -30.51
CA GLU A 312 23.67 16.31 -29.79
C GLU A 312 22.44 16.38 -30.70
N ARG A 313 22.52 17.08 -31.85
CA ARG A 313 21.40 17.16 -32.80
C ARG A 313 21.13 15.85 -33.52
N SER A 314 22.13 14.98 -33.67
CA SER A 314 21.95 13.70 -34.37
C SER A 314 21.41 12.59 -33.45
N TRP A 315 21.78 12.60 -32.16
CA TRP A 315 21.38 11.54 -31.23
C TRP A 315 19.93 11.72 -30.72
N VAL A 316 19.51 12.96 -30.47
CA VAL A 316 18.14 13.31 -30.02
C VAL A 316 17.10 13.08 -31.13
N HIS A 317 17.46 13.24 -32.40
CA HIS A 317 16.54 12.95 -33.52
C HIS A 317 16.41 11.45 -33.84
N GLN A 318 17.36 10.61 -33.46
CA GLN A 318 17.32 9.16 -33.74
C GLN A 318 16.76 8.31 -32.59
N HIS A 319 16.75 8.79 -31.35
CA HIS A 319 16.37 7.99 -30.17
C HIS A 319 15.22 8.56 -29.32
N ALA A 320 14.59 9.65 -29.73
CA ALA A 320 13.31 10.07 -29.15
C ALA A 320 12.19 9.20 -29.73
N PRO A 321 11.48 8.37 -28.94
CA PRO A 321 10.28 7.71 -29.46
C PRO A 321 9.27 8.80 -29.82
N GLN A 322 8.67 8.68 -31.01
CA GLN A 322 7.53 9.48 -31.42
C GLN A 322 6.51 9.48 -30.27
N MET A 323 6.39 10.63 -29.62
CA MET A 323 5.42 10.91 -28.59
C MET A 323 4.04 10.68 -29.21
N SER A 324 3.42 9.55 -28.88
CA SER A 324 2.18 9.10 -29.52
C SER A 324 1.07 10.13 -29.32
N ASP A 325 0.17 10.26 -30.29
CA ASP A 325 -0.97 11.20 -30.23
C ASP A 325 -1.83 11.00 -28.98
N THR A 326 -1.80 9.79 -28.40
CA THR A 326 -2.40 9.47 -27.10
C THR A 326 -1.79 10.23 -25.92
N MET A 327 -0.49 10.52 -25.96
CA MET A 327 0.21 11.28 -24.92
C MET A 327 -0.04 12.78 -25.06
N ARG A 328 -0.21 13.27 -26.31
CA ARG A 328 -0.68 14.64 -26.59
C ARG A 328 -2.13 14.84 -26.16
N SER A 329 -3.03 13.90 -26.43
CA SER A 329 -4.43 14.00 -26.00
C SER A 329 -4.56 13.98 -24.47
N VAL A 330 -3.69 13.26 -23.76
CA VAL A 330 -3.64 13.26 -22.28
C VAL A 330 -3.14 14.62 -21.74
N LEU A 331 -2.17 15.25 -22.40
CA LEU A 331 -1.68 16.59 -22.04
C LEU A 331 -2.67 17.72 -22.39
N GLU A 332 -3.50 17.56 -23.43
CA GLU A 332 -4.56 18.50 -23.75
C GLU A 332 -5.78 18.34 -22.83
N TRP A 333 -6.07 17.12 -22.37
CA TRP A 333 -7.17 16.85 -21.42
C TRP A 333 -6.86 17.38 -20.01
N THR A 334 -5.62 17.26 -19.53
CA THR A 334 -5.19 17.82 -18.23
C THR A 334 -5.21 19.35 -18.17
N ARG A 335 -5.32 20.04 -19.32
CA ARG A 335 -5.45 21.50 -19.37
C ARG A 335 -6.90 21.99 -19.23
N ARG A 336 -7.89 21.09 -19.29
CA ARG A 336 -9.31 21.46 -19.42
C ARG A 336 -10.22 21.10 -18.24
N GLU A 337 -9.84 20.20 -17.34
CA GLU A 337 -10.68 19.82 -16.19
C GLU A 337 -9.90 19.74 -14.87
N ASP A 338 -10.38 20.46 -13.87
CA ASP A 338 -9.90 20.38 -12.48
C ASP A 338 -10.21 19.00 -11.91
N LEU A 339 -9.18 18.17 -11.72
CA LEU A 339 -9.29 16.81 -11.14
C LEU A 339 -9.96 16.80 -9.75
N THR A 340 -9.89 17.93 -9.05
CA THR A 340 -10.61 18.22 -7.80
C THR A 340 -12.13 18.12 -7.96
N ALA A 341 -12.67 18.47 -9.12
CA ALA A 341 -14.10 18.40 -9.41
C ALA A 341 -14.57 16.95 -9.68
N VAL A 342 -13.68 16.07 -10.16
CA VAL A 342 -14.02 14.68 -10.51
C VAL A 342 -13.86 13.73 -9.32
N LEU A 343 -12.80 13.91 -8.51
CA LEU A 343 -12.49 13.00 -7.41
C LEU A 343 -12.93 13.54 -6.04
N GLY A 344 -13.20 14.84 -5.90
CA GLY A 344 -13.58 15.47 -4.63
C GLY A 344 -12.46 15.54 -3.59
N PHE A 345 -11.25 15.05 -3.90
CA PHE A 345 -10.04 15.16 -3.09
C PHE A 345 -8.79 15.06 -3.98
N HIS A 346 -7.64 15.45 -3.45
CA HIS A 346 -6.36 15.38 -4.16
C HIS A 346 -5.73 13.98 -3.95
N PRO A 347 -5.75 13.06 -4.94
CA PRO A 347 -5.30 11.68 -4.77
C PRO A 347 -3.82 11.58 -4.40
N LEU A 348 -3.02 12.57 -4.81
CA LEU A 348 -1.61 12.69 -4.43
C LEU A 348 -1.44 13.14 -2.97
N GLU A 349 -2.37 13.89 -2.39
CA GLU A 349 -2.32 14.22 -0.95
C GLU A 349 -2.71 13.02 -0.09
N LEU A 350 -3.66 12.21 -0.57
CA LEU A 350 -4.07 10.96 0.08
C LEU A 350 -2.95 9.91 0.03
N LEU A 351 -2.31 9.74 -1.13
CA LEU A 351 -1.11 8.92 -1.27
C LEU A 351 0.07 9.50 -0.49
N ARG A 352 0.28 10.82 -0.51
CA ARG A 352 1.30 11.49 0.32
C ARG A 352 1.09 11.16 1.79
N ARG A 353 -0.11 11.31 2.35
CA ARG A 353 -0.38 11.01 3.76
C ARG A 353 -0.37 9.53 4.12
N LEU A 354 -0.71 8.66 3.18
CA LEU A 354 -0.60 7.21 3.35
C LEU A 354 0.85 6.71 3.35
N LEU A 355 1.71 7.36 2.55
CA LEU A 355 3.10 6.97 2.34
C LEU A 355 4.09 7.76 3.22
N SER A 356 3.76 9.00 3.58
CA SER A 356 4.56 9.81 4.50
C SER A 356 4.25 9.39 5.94
N ARG A 357 5.02 8.45 6.47
CA ARG A 357 5.26 8.36 7.92
C ARG A 357 6.19 9.50 8.31
N GLU A 358 5.67 10.74 8.35
CA GLU A 358 6.38 11.84 8.98
C GLU A 358 6.43 11.57 10.50
N ARG A 359 7.67 11.51 11.01
CA ARG A 359 8.02 11.29 12.41
C ARG A 359 7.48 12.40 13.32
#